data_AF-A0AA43L071-F1
#
_entry.id   AF-A0AA43L071-F1
#
_cell.length_a   1.000
_cell.length_b   1.000
_cell.length_c   1.000
_cell.angle_alpha   90.00
_cell.angle_beta   90.00
_cell.angle_gamma   90.00
#
_symmetry.space_group_name_H-M   'P 1'
#
loop_
_entity.id
_entity.type
_entity.pdbx_description
1 polymer ?
#
loop_
_entity_poly.entity_id
_entity_poly.type
_entity_poly.pdbx_seq_one_letter_code
_entity_poly.pdbx_strand_id
1 'polypeptide(L)' 'MEIISATQFARSINEYLDLVESGKTIVIKRKNGKMYTLVLYQENKDAGNNKIASIRL' A
#
# COMPACT_ATOMS: atom_id res chain seq x y z
N MET A 1 2.24 6.29 9.58
CA MET A 1 1.17 5.29 9.37
C MET A 1 -0.14 6.04 9.27
N GLU A 2 -0.86 5.91 8.16
CA GLU A 2 -2.14 6.59 7.91
C GLU A 2 -3.25 5.54 7.78
N ILE A 3 -4.43 5.79 8.37
CA ILE A 3 -5.58 4.87 8.29
C ILE A 3 -6.66 5.51 7.43
N ILE A 4 -7.02 4.86 6.33
CA ILE A 4 -8.01 5.36 5.36
C ILE A 4 -9.13 4.34 5.17
N SER A 5 -10.28 4.80 4.67
CA SER A 5 -11.36 3.89 4.28
C SER A 5 -11.07 3.22 2.94
N ALA A 6 -11.61 2.01 2.73
CA ALA A 6 -11.51 1.35 1.42
C ALA A 6 -12.11 2.19 0.26
N THR A 7 -13.12 3.01 0.54
CA THR A 7 -13.72 3.91 -0.46
C THR A 7 -12.78 5.07 -0.81
N GLN A 8 -12.05 5.60 0.17
CA GLN A 8 -11.05 6.63 -0.04
C GLN A 8 -9.86 6.09 -0.85
N PHE A 9 -9.37 4.89 -0.49
CA PHE A 9 -8.32 4.21 -1.26
C PHE A 9 -8.72 4.00 -2.73
N ALA A 10 -9.94 3.53 -2.99
CA ALA A 10 -10.42 3.29 -4.35
C ALA A 10 -10.54 4.56 -5.20
N ARG A 11 -10.75 5.74 -4.59
CA ARG A 11 -10.85 7.02 -5.31
C ARG A 11 -9.48 7.60 -5.70
N SER A 12 -8.45 7.30 -4.91
CA SER A 12 -7.11 7.90 -5.07
C SER A 12 -6.02 6.83 -5.08
N ILE A 13 -6.24 5.72 -5.79
CA ILE A 13 -5.33 4.56 -5.72
C ILE A 13 -3.88 4.90 -6.09
N ASN A 14 -3.66 5.68 -7.14
CA ASN A 14 -2.32 6.06 -7.60
C ASN A 14 -1.59 6.93 -6.56
N GLU A 15 -2.28 7.89 -5.95
CA GLU A 15 -1.71 8.72 -4.88
C GLU A 15 -1.23 7.86 -3.71
N TYR A 16 -2.04 6.88 -3.28
CA TYR A 16 -1.64 5.99 -2.19
C TYR A 16 -0.51 5.04 -2.58
N LEU A 17 -0.42 4.62 -3.85
CA LEU A 17 0.72 3.86 -4.35
C LEU A 17 1.99 4.71 -4.34
N ASP A 18 1.95 5.96 -4.83
CA ASP A 18 3.09 6.90 -4.79
C ASP A 18 3.56 7.16 -3.35
N LEU A 19 2.63 7.34 -2.42
CA LEU A 19 2.93 7.48 -0.99
C LEU A 19 3.63 6.23 -0.45
N VAL A 20 3.19 5.04 -0.85
CA VAL A 20 3.80 3.79 -0.41
C VAL A 20 5.18 3.61 -1.03
N GLU A 21 5.36 3.94 -2.31
CA GLU A 21 6.67 3.96 -2.98
C GLU A 21 7.66 4.93 -2.32
N SER A 22 7.17 6.04 -1.75
CA SER A 22 7.97 6.96 -0.93
C SER A 22 8.34 6.43 0.47
N GLY A 23 7.89 5.21 0.81
CA GLY A 23 8.17 4.55 2.08
C GLY A 23 7.08 4.72 3.14
N LYS A 24 5.92 5.31 2.82
CA LYS A 24 4.82 5.40 3.79
C LYS A 24 4.08 4.07 3.93
N THR A 25 3.57 3.83 5.13
CA THR A 25 2.64 2.71 5.43
C THR A 25 1.21 3.23 5.49
N ILE A 26 0.33 2.59 4.73
CA ILE A 26 -1.10 2.91 4.67
C ILE A 26 -1.92 1.71 5.19
N VAL A 27 -2.89 1.97 6.07
CA VAL A 27 -3.83 0.96 6.56
C VAL A 27 -5.20 1.24 5.98
N ILE A 28 -5.77 0.28 5.26
CA ILE A 28 -7.09 0.35 4.65
C ILE A 28 -8.10 -0.33 5.56
N LYS A 29 -9.02 0.45 6.13
CA LYS A 29 -10.14 -0.03 6.95
C LYS A 29 -11.40 -0.23 6.09
N ARG A 30 -11.95 -1.44 6.09
CA ARG A 30 -13.23 -1.77 5.47
C ARG A 30 -14.40 -1.49 6.43
N LYS A 31 -15.61 -1.30 5.88
CA LYS A 31 -16.84 -1.07 6.66
C LYS A 31 -17.14 -2.19 7.67
N ASN A 32 -16.75 -3.42 7.35
CA ASN A 32 -16.92 -4.59 8.24
C ASN A 32 -15.82 -4.69 9.33
N GLY A 33 -15.02 -3.65 9.52
CA GLY A 33 -13.97 -3.60 10.55
C GLY A 33 -12.65 -4.25 10.16
N LYS A 34 -12.58 -5.02 9.06
CA LYS A 34 -11.31 -5.60 8.58
C LYS A 34 -10.33 -4.51 8.18
N MET A 35 -9.07 -4.68 8.55
CA MET A 35 -7.97 -3.77 8.20
C MET A 35 -6.94 -4.50 7.34
N TYR A 36 -6.38 -3.80 6.38
CA TYR A 36 -5.33 -4.28 5.47
C TYR A 36 -4.18 -3.29 5.47
N THR A 37 -2.95 -3.77 5.37
CA THR A 37 -1.77 -2.88 5.39
C THR A 37 -1.08 -2.90 4.03
N LEU A 38 -0.92 -1.72 3.43
CA LEU A 38 -0.20 -1.49 2.20
C LEU A 38 1.20 -0.95 2.56
N VAL A 39 2.23 -1.64 2.08
CA VAL A 39 3.64 -1.33 2.30
C VAL A 39 4.42 -1.56 1.01
N LEU A 40 5.50 -0.81 0.81
CA LEU A 40 6.42 -1.09 -0.28
C LEU A 40 7.21 -2.35 0.08
N TYR A 41 7.21 -3.32 -0.81
CA TYR A 41 8.01 -4.53 -0.65
C TYR A 41 9.13 -4.52 -1.68
N GLN A 42 10.35 -4.35 -1.20
CA GLN A 42 11.52 -4.48 -2.05
C GLN A 42 12.01 -5.92 -1.92
N GLU A 43 11.75 -6.74 -2.94
CA GLU A 43 12.46 -8.01 -3.07
C GLU A 43 13.88 -7.69 -3.52
N ASN A 44 14.87 -7.82 -2.63
CA ASN A 44 16.28 -7.77 -3.03
C ASN A 44 16.58 -9.03 -3.84
N LYS A 45 16.32 -8.97 -5.15
CA LYS A 45 16.93 -9.86 -6.12
C LYS A 45 17.99 -9.05 -6.85
N ASP A 46 19.24 -9.43 -6.68
CA ASP A 46 20.29 -9.10 -7.63
C ASP A 46 19.73 -9.25 -9.06
N ALA A 47 19.88 -8.18 -9.86
CA ALA A 47 19.40 -8.00 -11.24
C ALA A 47 17.95 -7.48 -11.45
N GLY A 48 17.86 -6.20 -11.82
CA GLY A 48 16.73 -5.62 -12.56
C GLY A 48 15.74 -4.85 -11.68
N ASN A 49 15.70 -3.54 -11.89
CA ASN A 49 14.97 -2.49 -11.15
C ASN A 49 13.41 -2.64 -11.12
N ASN A 50 12.86 -3.78 -10.70
CA ASN A 50 11.42 -3.98 -10.55
C ASN A 50 11.02 -3.79 -9.08
N LYS A 51 10.56 -2.60 -8.72
CA LYS A 51 9.92 -2.33 -7.43
C LYS A 51 8.50 -2.93 -7.47
N ILE A 52 8.21 -3.91 -6.62
CA ILE A 52 6.89 -4.55 -6.54
C ILE A 52 6.19 -4.03 -5.28
N ALA A 53 5.15 -3.23 -5.40
CA ALA A 53 4.27 -2.95 -4.27
C ALA A 53 3.53 -4.26 -3.91
N SER A 54 3.80 -4.83 -2.73
CA SER A 54 3.12 -6.05 -2.26
C SER A 54 2.09 -5.71 -1.19
N ILE A 55 0.95 -6.40 -1.25
CA ILE A 55 -0.13 -6.27 -0.27
C ILE A 55 -0.02 -7.48 0.65
N ARG A 56 0.23 -7.25 1.95
CA ARG A 56 0.12 -8.32 2.95
C ARG A 56 -1.32 -8.33 3.51
N LEU A 57 -2.05 -9.40 3.21
CA LEU A 57 -3.44 -9.65 3.63
C LEU A 57 -3.50 -10.34 4.99
#